data_AF-A0A3D3W2Q2-F1
#
_entry.id   AF-A0A3D3W2Q2-F1
#
_cell.length_a   1.000
_cell.length_b   1.000
_cell.length_c   1.000
_cell.angle_alpha   90.00
_cell.angle_beta   90.00
_cell.angle_gamma   90.00
#
_symmetry.space_group_name_H-M   'P 1'
#
loop_
_entity.id
_entity.type
_entity.pdbx_description
1 polymer ?
#
loop_
_entity_poly.entity_id
_entity_poly.type
_entity_poly.pdbx_seq_one_letter_code
_entity_poly.pdbx_strand_id
1 'polypeptide(L)'
;QQREHIYDIVELASGQRFHTSYTRVGGVLFDVNTDWVNRVRKFIREFPKVYDEVDRLLTKNRIFVDRTKGIGYLSREEAINFSAVGPVARASGVERDLRRDEP
;
A
#
# COMPACT_ATOMS: atom_id res chain seq x y z
N GLN A 1 1.13 -14.08 -5.81
CA GLN A 1 1.80 -13.86 -7.11
C GLN A 1 2.28 -12.43 -7.26
N GLN A 2 1.42 -11.41 -7.27
CA GLN A 2 1.85 -10.00 -7.45
C GLN A 2 2.88 -9.51 -6.42
N ARG A 3 2.73 -9.91 -5.15
CA ARG A 3 3.71 -9.61 -4.09
C ARG A 3 5.10 -10.17 -4.39
N GLU A 4 5.21 -11.33 -5.01
CA GLU A 4 6.50 -11.93 -5.34
C GLU A 4 7.24 -11.12 -6.42
N HIS A 5 6.51 -10.58 -7.42
CA HIS A 5 7.11 -9.67 -8.40
C HIS A 5 7.66 -8.40 -7.76
N ILE A 6 6.98 -7.87 -6.72
CA ILE A 6 7.49 -6.73 -5.95
C ILE A 6 8.77 -7.14 -5.22
N TYR A 7 8.83 -8.32 -4.61
CA TYR A 7 10.05 -8.78 -3.95
C TYR A 7 11.20 -9.00 -4.91
N ASP A 8 10.96 -9.48 -6.12
CA ASP A 8 12.02 -9.62 -7.13
C ASP A 8 12.56 -8.23 -7.57
N ILE A 9 11.67 -7.22 -7.66
CA ILE A 9 12.06 -5.82 -7.91
C ILE A 9 12.88 -5.27 -6.73
N VAL A 10 12.44 -5.53 -5.50
CA VAL A 10 13.12 -5.06 -4.30
C VAL A 10 14.49 -5.73 -4.15
N GLU A 11 14.58 -7.04 -4.40
CA GLU A 11 15.83 -7.80 -4.41
C GLU A 11 16.80 -7.31 -5.48
N LEU A 12 16.31 -6.97 -6.68
CA LEU A 12 17.14 -6.40 -7.73
C LEU A 12 17.72 -5.03 -7.33
N ALA A 13 16.98 -4.23 -6.56
CA ALA A 13 17.55 -3.04 -5.96
C ALA A 13 18.55 -3.43 -4.88
N SER A 14 18.08 -4.04 -3.77
CA SER A 14 18.83 -4.10 -2.52
C SER A 14 19.65 -5.37 -2.24
N GLY A 15 19.58 -6.37 -3.10
CA GLY A 15 20.16 -7.71 -2.89
C GLY A 15 19.45 -8.56 -1.84
N GLN A 16 18.28 -8.11 -1.35
CA GLN A 16 17.49 -8.79 -0.32
C GLN A 16 16.00 -8.52 -0.54
N ARG A 17 15.14 -9.48 -0.17
CA ARG A 17 13.69 -9.39 -0.42
C ARG A 17 12.90 -8.61 0.62
N PHE A 18 13.32 -8.65 1.88
CA PHE A 18 12.53 -8.13 3.02
C PHE A 18 13.32 -7.13 3.89
N HIS A 19 14.52 -7.49 4.33
CA HIS A 19 15.31 -6.67 5.27
C HIS A 19 16.35 -5.79 4.56
N THR A 20 15.90 -5.11 3.51
CA THR A 20 16.71 -4.48 2.47
C THR A 20 17.83 -3.57 2.96
N SER A 21 17.65 -2.88 4.10
CA SER A 21 18.58 -1.88 4.61
C SER A 21 19.04 -0.88 3.53
N TYR A 22 18.15 -0.62 2.56
CA TYR A 22 18.46 0.11 1.33
C TYR A 22 18.47 1.62 1.54
N THR A 23 17.50 2.13 2.30
CA THR A 23 17.44 3.54 2.72
C THR A 23 18.44 3.77 3.84
N ARG A 24 19.29 4.79 3.69
CA ARG A 24 20.33 5.18 4.65
C ARG A 24 20.18 6.65 5.00
N VAL A 25 20.69 7.04 6.17
CA VAL A 25 20.83 8.46 6.49
C VAL A 25 21.76 9.07 5.44
N GLY A 26 21.24 10.04 4.68
CA GLY A 26 21.95 10.64 3.53
C GLY A 26 21.51 10.13 2.16
N GLY A 27 20.58 9.18 2.05
CA GLY A 27 19.99 8.76 0.78
C GLY A 27 19.76 7.25 0.66
N VAL A 28 20.31 6.65 -0.40
CA VAL A 28 20.20 5.22 -0.71
C VAL A 28 21.57 4.57 -0.77
N LEU A 29 21.65 3.26 -0.52
CA LEU A 29 22.92 2.52 -0.47
C LEU A 29 23.64 2.43 -1.83
N PHE A 30 22.88 2.24 -2.91
CA PHE A 30 23.36 2.22 -4.30
C PHE A 30 22.23 2.65 -5.24
N ASP A 31 22.59 3.11 -6.42
CA ASP A 31 21.61 3.50 -7.45
C ASP A 31 20.99 2.25 -8.11
N VAL A 32 19.80 2.42 -8.68
CA VAL A 32 19.12 1.38 -9.46
C VAL A 32 19.59 1.38 -10.92
N ASN A 33 19.65 0.21 -11.53
CA ASN A 33 20.02 0.09 -12.94
C ASN A 33 18.80 0.22 -13.88
N THR A 34 19.04 0.26 -15.19
CA THR A 34 17.98 0.35 -16.20
C THR A 34 17.03 -0.85 -16.20
N ASP A 35 17.54 -2.05 -15.87
CA ASP A 35 16.69 -3.25 -15.78
C ASP A 35 15.63 -3.11 -14.69
N TRP A 36 16.03 -2.59 -13.52
CA TRP A 36 15.12 -2.32 -12.41
C TRP A 36 13.99 -1.38 -12.82
N VAL A 37 14.32 -0.27 -13.47
CA VAL A 37 13.32 0.72 -13.95
C VAL A 37 12.35 0.07 -14.94
N ASN A 38 12.85 -0.78 -15.84
CA ASN A 38 12.02 -1.48 -16.81
C ASN A 38 11.06 -2.48 -16.13
N ARG A 39 11.52 -3.19 -15.10
CA ARG A 39 10.67 -4.12 -14.32
C ARG A 39 9.57 -3.39 -13.56
N VAL A 40 9.90 -2.28 -12.90
CA VAL A 40 8.90 -1.44 -12.21
C VAL A 40 7.85 -0.94 -13.19
N ARG A 41 8.28 -0.38 -14.33
CA ARG A 41 7.34 0.11 -15.36
C ARG A 41 6.47 -1.00 -15.93
N LYS A 42 7.02 -2.22 -16.11
CA LYS A 42 6.24 -3.38 -16.53
C LYS A 42 5.19 -3.75 -15.48
N PHE A 43 5.57 -3.85 -14.22
CA PHE A 43 4.66 -4.16 -13.11
C PHE A 43 3.51 -3.14 -13.02
N ILE A 44 3.81 -1.84 -13.07
CA ILE A 44 2.80 -0.78 -13.02
C ILE A 44 1.79 -0.88 -14.18
N ARG A 45 2.21 -1.32 -15.37
CA ARG A 45 1.29 -1.51 -16.51
C ARG A 45 0.41 -2.75 -16.37
N GLU A 46 0.91 -3.81 -15.74
CA GLU A 46 0.24 -5.11 -15.68
C GLU A 46 -0.65 -5.26 -14.45
N PHE A 47 -0.25 -4.68 -13.31
CA PHE A 47 -0.94 -4.79 -12.03
C PHE A 47 -2.40 -4.30 -12.02
N PRO A 48 -2.79 -3.22 -12.73
CA PRO A 48 -4.18 -2.74 -12.71
C PRO A 48 -5.21 -3.82 -13.09
N LYS A 49 -4.87 -4.73 -14.02
CA LYS A 49 -5.77 -5.83 -14.39
C LYS A 49 -6.08 -6.75 -13.22
N VAL A 50 -5.05 -7.10 -12.45
CA VAL A 50 -5.18 -7.98 -11.28
C VAL A 50 -5.90 -7.26 -10.14
N TYR A 51 -5.65 -5.96 -9.98
CA TYR A 51 -6.40 -5.14 -9.03
C TYR A 51 -7.89 -5.12 -9.36
N ASP A 52 -8.25 -4.90 -10.63
CA ASP A 52 -9.65 -4.89 -11.07
C ASP A 52 -10.35 -6.24 -10.85
N GLU A 53 -9.64 -7.36 -11.04
CA GLU A 53 -10.17 -8.69 -10.73
C GLU A 53 -10.50 -8.85 -9.24
N VAL A 54 -9.61 -8.41 -8.36
CA VAL A 54 -9.82 -8.44 -6.90
C VAL A 54 -10.95 -7.51 -6.49
N ASP A 55 -11.02 -6.30 -7.04
CA ASP A 55 -12.08 -5.32 -6.76
C ASP A 55 -13.45 -5.88 -7.16
N ARG A 56 -13.57 -6.46 -8.36
CA ARG A 56 -14.81 -7.08 -8.84
C ARG A 56 -15.26 -8.23 -7.95
N LEU A 57 -14.31 -9.00 -7.41
CA LEU A 57 -14.61 -10.16 -6.56
C LEU A 57 -15.14 -9.75 -5.17
N LEU A 58 -14.69 -8.62 -4.63
CA LEU A 58 -14.92 -8.24 -3.23
C LEU A 58 -15.89 -7.06 -3.08
N THR A 59 -15.64 -5.94 -3.77
CA THR A 59 -16.22 -4.63 -3.44
C THR A 59 -17.75 -4.59 -3.55
N LYS A 60 -18.33 -5.30 -4.52
CA LYS A 60 -19.79 -5.41 -4.71
C LYS A 60 -20.35 -6.78 -4.32
N ASN A 61 -19.52 -7.65 -3.77
CA ASN A 61 -19.95 -8.99 -3.39
C ASN A 61 -20.81 -8.91 -2.12
N ARG A 62 -22.06 -9.35 -2.25
CA ARG A 62 -23.03 -9.31 -1.13
C ARG A 62 -22.52 -10.02 0.11
N ILE A 63 -21.91 -11.20 -0.02
CA ILE A 63 -21.41 -11.95 1.14
C ILE A 63 -20.31 -11.14 1.84
N PHE A 64 -19.43 -10.49 1.07
CA PHE A 64 -18.37 -9.66 1.64
C PHE A 64 -18.93 -8.42 2.34
N VAL A 65 -19.88 -7.73 1.71
CA VAL A 65 -20.54 -6.55 2.29
C VAL A 65 -21.33 -6.91 3.55
N ASP A 66 -22.14 -7.97 3.51
CA ASP A 66 -22.95 -8.43 4.65
C ASP A 66 -22.07 -8.82 5.85
N ARG A 67 -20.82 -9.24 5.60
CA ARG A 67 -19.85 -9.63 6.65
C ARG A 67 -19.02 -8.48 7.21
N THR A 68 -18.95 -7.34 6.53
CA THR A 68 -18.04 -6.24 6.88
C THR A 68 -18.77 -4.94 7.21
N LYS A 69 -19.93 -4.70 6.61
CA LYS A 69 -20.71 -3.48 6.82
C LYS A 69 -21.23 -3.41 8.26
N GLY A 70 -20.97 -2.30 8.93
CA GLY A 70 -21.39 -2.05 10.31
C GLY A 70 -20.50 -2.72 11.38
N ILE A 71 -19.44 -3.41 10.98
CA ILE A 71 -18.47 -4.02 11.91
C ILE A 71 -17.29 -3.07 12.11
N GLY A 72 -16.84 -2.92 13.36
CA GLY A 72 -15.68 -2.08 13.70
C GLY A 72 -15.94 -0.58 13.49
N TYR A 73 -17.20 -0.14 13.67
CA TYR A 73 -17.54 1.27 13.59
C TYR A 73 -16.75 2.08 14.62
N LEU A 74 -16.14 3.17 14.15
CA LEU A 74 -15.37 4.10 14.95
C LEU A 74 -15.79 5.52 14.57
N SER A 75 -16.36 6.27 15.50
CA SER A 75 -16.75 7.65 15.24
C SER A 75 -15.52 8.56 15.06
N ARG A 76 -15.73 9.73 14.46
CA ARG A 76 -14.68 10.73 14.27
C ARG A 76 -14.03 11.15 15.59
N GLU A 77 -14.85 11.36 16.63
CA GLU A 77 -14.37 11.80 17.95
C GLU A 77 -13.56 10.71 18.64
N GLU A 78 -14.05 9.46 18.62
CA GLU A 78 -13.31 8.31 19.15
C GLU A 78 -11.99 8.09 18.41
N ALA A 79 -11.98 8.21 17.08
CA ALA A 79 -10.76 8.08 16.28
C ALA A 79 -9.69 9.11 16.69
N ILE A 80 -10.09 10.34 16.97
CA ILE A 80 -9.19 11.39 17.47
C ILE A 80 -8.72 11.06 18.88
N ASN A 81 -9.65 10.74 19.79
CA ASN A 81 -9.33 10.46 21.19
C ASN A 81 -8.43 9.23 21.37
N PHE A 82 -8.56 8.22 20.50
CA PHE A 82 -7.72 7.02 20.49
C PHE A 82 -6.44 7.18 19.66
N SER A 83 -6.19 8.37 19.11
CA SER A 83 -5.00 8.62 18.27
C SER A 83 -4.91 7.67 17.08
N ALA A 84 -6.04 7.33 16.46
CA ALA A 84 -6.07 6.53 15.23
C ALA A 84 -5.38 7.30 14.09
N VAL A 85 -4.72 6.57 13.18
CA VAL A 85 -3.96 7.16 12.06
C VAL A 85 -4.23 6.44 10.73
N GLY A 86 -3.83 7.08 9.63
CA GLY A 86 -3.82 6.49 8.30
C GLY A 86 -5.23 6.06 7.83
N PRO A 87 -5.39 4.85 7.26
CA PRO A 87 -6.66 4.43 6.67
C PRO A 87 -7.80 4.33 7.69
N VAL A 88 -7.51 3.98 8.95
CA VAL A 88 -8.52 3.88 10.01
C VAL A 88 -9.10 5.25 10.34
N ALA A 89 -8.24 6.25 10.59
CA ALA A 89 -8.68 7.62 10.85
C ALA A 89 -9.45 8.22 9.67
N ARG A 90 -8.97 8.00 8.44
CA ARG A 90 -9.64 8.48 7.22
C ARG A 90 -11.01 7.84 7.01
N ALA A 91 -11.17 6.55 7.31
CA ALA A 91 -12.47 5.88 7.23
C ALA A 91 -13.49 6.47 8.21
N SER A 92 -13.03 6.98 9.36
CA SER A 92 -13.85 7.70 10.35
C SER A 92 -14.06 9.19 10.04
N GLY A 93 -13.65 9.67 8.87
CA GLY A 93 -13.84 11.08 8.44
C GLY A 93 -12.81 12.07 9.01
N VAL A 94 -11.67 11.60 9.50
CA VAL A 94 -10.54 12.48 9.85
C VAL A 94 -9.70 12.73 8.59
N GLU A 95 -9.82 13.92 8.01
CA GLU A 95 -9.10 14.32 6.80
C GLU A 95 -7.64 14.68 7.08
N ARG A 96 -6.82 13.67 7.37
CA ARG A 96 -5.38 13.82 7.62
C ARG A 96 -4.56 12.81 6.80
N ASP A 97 -3.58 13.30 6.05
CA ASP A 97 -2.57 12.50 5.38
C ASP A 97 -1.25 13.27 5.32
N LEU A 98 -0.22 12.75 6.02
CA LEU A 98 1.07 13.44 6.12
C LEU A 98 1.70 13.68 4.75
N ARG A 99 1.51 12.79 3.78
CA ARG A 99 2.08 12.95 2.42
C ARG A 99 1.53 14.18 1.68
N ARG A 100 0.39 14.72 2.12
CA ARG A 100 -0.25 15.92 1.56
C ARG A 100 -0.09 17.11 2.48
N ASP A 101 -0.34 16.91 3.78
CA ASP A 101 -0.45 18.00 4.74
C ASP A 101 0.92 18.43 5.29
N GLU A 102 1.88 17.51 5.37
CA GLU A 102 3.26 17.72 5.85
C GLU A 102 4.25 16.79 5.08
N PRO A 103 4.49 17.04 3.78
CA PRO A 103 5.26 16.16 2.89
C PRO A 103 6.77 16.13 3.18
#